data_AF-A0A1M3JWT8-F1
#
_entry.id   AF-A0A1M3JWT8-F1
#
_cell.length_a   1.000
_cell.length_b   1.000
_cell.length_c   1.000
_cell.angle_alpha   90.00
_cell.angle_beta   90.00
_cell.angle_gamma   90.00
#
_symmetry.space_group_name_H-M   'P 1'
#
loop_
_entity.id
_entity.type
_entity.pdbx_description
1 polymer ?
#
loop_
_entity_poly.entity_id
_entity_poly.type
_entity_poly.pdbx_seq_one_letter_code
_entity_poly.pdbx_strand_id
1 'polypeptide(L)'
;MRLKIQRKSHLSRGYTFAIISAFFLSTTAIFIRYLTETYQIPALVLAFWRDVFVTIALFPILFIFQRKLLRIKKIDVFFLIAFGFVLAIFNSLWTLSVSLNGAALATVLVYCSTAFTALLGWWFLKEQIHWSKIVAIVLSLGGCVIVSGAYSSAAWQINMTGIFAGILAGLLYAIYSLMGRAASERSLNPATSLFYTFAYATFFLFLINLIPGSFPPGKAMELNDFLWLQTAWAGWGILFLLAAIPTVAGFGFYNVSLSFLPSSVANLILTLEPAFTALTAFILLGERFTLIQITGSLITLAGVVFLRVYENILLARSVQTDPLETVAYTKTG
;
A
#
# COMPACT_ATOMS: atom_id res chain seq x y z
N MET A 1 32.47 9.62 9.46
CA MET A 1 32.07 9.97 8.07
C MET A 1 31.33 8.84 7.33
N ARG A 2 31.84 7.60 7.29
CA ARG A 2 31.20 6.45 6.59
C ARG A 2 29.78 6.09 7.08
N LEU A 3 29.53 6.05 8.39
CA LEU A 3 28.19 5.74 8.96
C LEU A 3 27.13 6.80 8.58
N LYS A 4 27.51 8.07 8.46
CA LYS A 4 26.59 9.19 8.13
C LYS A 4 26.24 9.21 6.63
N ILE A 5 27.18 8.86 5.74
CA ILE A 5 26.92 8.66 4.31
C ILE A 5 26.02 7.44 4.09
N GLN A 6 26.23 6.36 4.86
CA GLN A 6 25.35 5.19 4.85
C GLN A 6 23.91 5.53 5.26
N ARG A 7 23.69 6.35 6.32
CA ARG A 7 22.35 6.77 6.75
C ARG A 7 21.61 7.60 5.69
N LYS A 8 22.28 8.54 5.01
CA LYS A 8 21.69 9.35 3.93
C LYS A 8 21.38 8.51 2.68
N SER A 9 22.27 7.57 2.34
CA SER A 9 22.07 6.60 1.25
C SER A 9 20.91 5.64 1.54
N HIS A 10 20.80 5.13 2.78
CA HIS A 10 19.69 4.28 3.23
C HIS A 10 18.33 4.98 3.10
N LEU A 11 18.22 6.24 3.52
CA LEU A 11 16.98 7.00 3.38
C LEU A 11 16.63 7.27 1.92
N SER A 12 17.60 7.64 1.07
CA SER A 12 17.33 7.84 -0.36
C SER A 12 16.81 6.57 -1.03
N ARG A 13 17.40 5.41 -0.71
CA ARG A 13 16.94 4.11 -1.21
C ARG A 13 15.51 3.81 -0.77
N GLY A 14 15.16 4.11 0.48
CA GLY A 14 13.79 3.98 0.98
C GLY A 14 12.78 4.79 0.18
N TYR A 15 13.07 6.06 -0.11
CA TYR A 15 12.20 6.92 -0.91
C TYR A 15 12.08 6.40 -2.35
N THR A 16 13.18 5.96 -2.97
CA THR A 16 13.16 5.36 -4.30
C THR A 16 12.27 4.12 -4.35
N PHE A 17 12.39 3.21 -3.38
CA PHE A 17 11.53 2.03 -3.32
C PHE A 17 10.06 2.38 -3.09
N ALA A 18 9.75 3.37 -2.26
CA ALA A 18 8.38 3.82 -2.04
C ALA A 18 7.76 4.47 -3.31
N ILE A 19 8.52 5.26 -4.07
CA ILE A 19 8.05 5.86 -5.34
C ILE A 19 7.85 4.77 -6.39
N ILE A 20 8.79 3.83 -6.52
CA ILE A 20 8.66 2.68 -7.43
C ILE A 20 7.43 1.85 -7.04
N SER A 21 7.22 1.62 -5.75
CA SER A 21 6.03 0.94 -5.24
C SER A 21 4.75 1.65 -5.65
N ALA A 22 4.63 2.95 -5.42
CA ALA A 22 3.47 3.76 -5.82
C ALA A 22 3.22 3.69 -7.33
N PHE A 23 4.28 3.70 -8.15
CA PHE A 23 4.17 3.54 -9.60
C PHE A 23 3.60 2.16 -9.98
N PHE A 24 4.16 1.06 -9.44
CA PHE A 24 3.63 -0.28 -9.72
C PHE A 24 2.19 -0.43 -9.22
N LEU A 25 1.87 0.01 -8.01
CA LEU A 25 0.51 -0.04 -7.48
C LEU A 25 -0.48 0.80 -8.31
N SER A 26 -0.04 1.92 -8.89
CA SER A 26 -0.91 2.72 -9.76
C SER A 26 -1.38 1.97 -11.01
N THR A 27 -0.55 1.05 -11.53
CA THR A 27 -0.93 0.19 -12.66
C THR A 27 -1.90 -0.91 -12.25
N THR A 28 -1.88 -1.35 -10.98
CA THR A 28 -2.85 -2.31 -10.42
C THR A 28 -4.28 -1.81 -10.63
N ALA A 29 -4.56 -0.53 -10.35
CA ALA A 29 -5.89 0.06 -10.50
C ALA A 29 -6.43 -0.05 -11.95
N ILE A 30 -5.57 0.08 -12.96
CA ILE A 30 -5.93 -0.01 -14.37
C ILE A 30 -6.32 -1.45 -14.74
N PHE A 31 -5.52 -2.43 -14.33
CA PHE A 31 -5.81 -3.84 -14.55
C PHE A 31 -7.08 -4.30 -13.83
N ILE A 32 -7.27 -3.85 -12.57
CA ILE A 32 -8.50 -4.15 -11.82
C ILE A 32 -9.70 -3.59 -12.54
N ARG A 33 -9.68 -2.31 -12.95
CA ARG A 33 -10.77 -1.69 -13.72
C ARG A 33 -11.04 -2.47 -15.00
N TYR A 34 -10.01 -2.84 -15.76
CA TYR A 34 -10.18 -3.64 -16.98
C TYR A 34 -10.86 -4.98 -16.71
N LEU A 35 -10.45 -5.70 -15.67
CA LEU A 35 -11.02 -6.99 -15.28
C LEU A 35 -12.47 -6.88 -14.77
N THR A 36 -12.76 -5.85 -13.98
CA THR A 36 -14.11 -5.62 -13.44
C THR A 36 -15.07 -5.08 -14.51
N GLU A 37 -14.64 -4.20 -15.42
CA GLU A 37 -15.51 -3.66 -16.47
C GLU A 37 -15.73 -4.65 -17.62
N THR A 38 -14.67 -5.34 -18.06
CA THR A 38 -14.74 -6.22 -19.25
C THR A 38 -15.30 -7.59 -18.91
N TYR A 39 -14.88 -8.18 -17.79
CA TYR A 39 -15.28 -9.54 -17.40
C TYR A 39 -16.29 -9.56 -16.24
N GLN A 40 -16.66 -8.39 -15.69
CA GLN A 40 -17.65 -8.26 -14.63
C GLN A 40 -17.33 -9.13 -13.40
N ILE A 41 -16.02 -9.35 -13.16
CA ILE A 41 -15.55 -10.19 -12.06
C ILE A 41 -15.87 -9.48 -10.74
N PRO A 42 -16.55 -10.15 -9.79
CA PRO A 42 -16.74 -9.61 -8.46
C PRO A 42 -15.42 -9.27 -7.78
N ALA A 43 -15.30 -8.05 -7.24
CA ALA A 43 -14.04 -7.56 -6.68
C ALA A 43 -13.48 -8.44 -5.54
N LEU A 44 -14.33 -9.16 -4.79
CA LEU A 44 -13.89 -10.06 -3.71
C LEU A 44 -13.25 -11.35 -4.26
N VAL A 45 -13.81 -11.89 -5.36
CA VAL A 45 -13.25 -13.04 -6.10
C VAL A 45 -11.94 -12.63 -6.77
N LEU A 46 -11.89 -11.43 -7.34
CA LEU A 46 -10.67 -10.86 -7.90
C LEU A 46 -9.57 -10.70 -6.85
N ALA A 47 -9.90 -10.17 -5.67
CA ALA A 47 -8.94 -10.04 -4.56
C ALA A 47 -8.41 -11.41 -4.11
N PHE A 48 -9.28 -12.41 -3.98
CA PHE A 48 -8.88 -13.78 -3.65
C PHE A 48 -7.89 -14.34 -4.67
N TRP A 49 -8.23 -14.33 -5.96
CA TRP A 49 -7.36 -14.89 -7.00
C TRP A 49 -6.07 -14.11 -7.19
N ARG A 50 -6.10 -12.78 -7.03
CA ARG A 50 -4.89 -11.97 -7.01
C ARG A 50 -3.95 -12.43 -5.90
N ASP A 51 -4.46 -12.65 -4.68
CA ASP A 51 -3.64 -13.08 -3.55
C ASP A 51 -3.13 -14.52 -3.72
N VAL A 52 -3.94 -15.41 -4.33
CA VAL A 52 -3.52 -16.76 -4.76
C VAL A 52 -2.35 -16.65 -5.74
N PHE A 53 -2.47 -15.84 -6.79
CA PHE A 53 -1.42 -15.71 -7.80
C PHE A 53 -0.17 -15.02 -7.29
N VAL A 54 -0.28 -14.08 -6.36
CA VAL A 54 0.89 -13.53 -5.65
C VAL A 54 1.63 -14.66 -4.92
N THR A 55 0.89 -15.50 -4.20
CA THR A 55 1.46 -16.63 -3.45
C THR A 55 2.11 -17.65 -4.40
N ILE A 56 1.44 -18.00 -5.50
CA ILE A 56 1.95 -18.93 -6.53
C ILE A 56 3.16 -18.34 -7.28
N ALA A 57 3.22 -17.03 -7.52
CA ALA A 57 4.35 -16.40 -8.18
C ALA A 57 5.57 -16.34 -7.25
N LEU A 58 5.38 -16.03 -5.97
CA LEU A 58 6.46 -15.92 -4.99
C LEU A 58 7.00 -17.28 -4.52
N PHE A 59 6.14 -18.31 -4.42
CA PHE A 59 6.55 -19.63 -3.95
C PHE A 59 7.74 -20.25 -4.73
N PRO A 60 7.71 -20.39 -6.07
CA PRO A 60 8.82 -20.97 -6.82
C PRO A 60 10.08 -20.11 -6.73
N ILE A 61 9.93 -18.77 -6.73
CA ILE A 61 11.07 -17.84 -6.60
C ILE A 61 11.76 -18.07 -5.24
N LEU A 62 11.00 -18.11 -4.14
CA LEU A 62 11.55 -18.34 -2.81
C LEU A 62 12.07 -19.78 -2.64
N PHE A 63 11.38 -20.77 -3.20
CA PHE A 63 11.77 -22.16 -3.09
C PHE A 63 13.08 -22.46 -3.83
N ILE A 64 13.25 -21.92 -5.05
CA ILE A 64 14.41 -22.16 -5.91
C ILE A 64 15.60 -21.31 -5.46
N PHE A 65 15.41 -20.00 -5.27
CA PHE A 65 16.53 -19.08 -5.06
C PHE A 65 16.86 -18.84 -3.59
N GLN A 66 15.89 -18.96 -2.68
CA GLN A 66 16.03 -18.48 -1.30
C GLN A 66 15.34 -19.37 -0.27
N ARG A 67 15.47 -20.70 -0.38
CA ARG A 67 14.76 -21.69 0.46
C ARG A 67 14.89 -21.46 1.98
N LYS A 68 15.97 -20.82 2.42
CA LYS A 68 16.19 -20.44 3.83
C LYS A 68 15.15 -19.41 4.33
N LEU A 69 14.63 -18.55 3.44
CA LEU A 69 13.61 -17.54 3.75
C LEU A 69 12.21 -18.11 3.96
N LEU A 70 11.96 -19.36 3.56
CA LEU A 70 10.73 -20.10 3.88
C LEU A 70 10.75 -20.71 5.29
N ARG A 71 11.86 -20.60 6.03
CA ARG A 71 11.92 -21.07 7.42
C ARG A 71 11.63 -19.91 8.36
N ILE A 72 10.41 -19.86 8.87
CA ILE A 72 9.99 -18.88 9.88
C ILE A 72 10.18 -19.45 11.29
N LYS A 73 10.54 -18.57 12.23
CA LYS A 73 10.56 -18.92 13.65
C LYS A 73 9.12 -19.07 14.14
N LYS A 74 8.86 -20.04 15.02
CA LYS A 74 7.51 -20.27 15.58
C LYS A 74 6.91 -19.02 16.24
N ILE A 75 7.76 -18.16 16.82
CA ILE A 75 7.35 -16.91 17.47
C ILE A 75 6.79 -15.86 16.49
N ASP A 76 7.17 -15.93 15.22
CA ASP A 76 6.72 -14.98 14.19
C ASP A 76 5.51 -15.50 13.41
N VAL A 77 5.15 -16.78 13.56
CA VAL A 77 3.99 -17.40 12.88
C VAL A 77 2.70 -16.67 13.26
N PHE A 78 2.44 -16.47 14.56
CA PHE A 78 1.23 -15.80 15.02
C PHE A 78 1.14 -14.35 14.49
N PHE A 79 2.28 -13.66 14.46
CA PHE A 79 2.36 -12.31 13.90
C PHE A 79 2.04 -12.29 12.40
N LEU A 80 2.57 -13.24 11.62
CA LEU A 80 2.30 -13.35 10.18
C LEU A 80 0.85 -13.75 9.87
N ILE A 81 0.24 -14.60 10.71
CA ILE A 81 -1.19 -14.94 10.61
C ILE A 81 -2.04 -13.68 10.84
N ALA A 82 -1.77 -12.94 11.92
CA ALA A 82 -2.45 -11.68 12.19
C ALA A 82 -2.25 -10.67 11.06
N PHE A 83 -1.05 -10.64 10.46
CA PHE A 83 -0.74 -9.75 9.35
C PHE A 83 -1.58 -10.07 8.11
N GLY A 84 -1.67 -11.36 7.75
CA GLY A 84 -2.53 -11.82 6.65
C GLY A 84 -4.02 -11.61 6.93
N PHE A 85 -4.46 -11.76 8.18
CA PHE A 85 -5.83 -11.47 8.59
C PHE A 85 -6.19 -9.99 8.39
N VAL A 86 -5.32 -9.08 8.82
CA VAL A 86 -5.50 -7.64 8.58
C VAL A 86 -5.59 -7.34 7.09
N LEU A 87 -4.71 -7.94 6.26
CA LEU A 87 -4.75 -7.77 4.81
C LEU A 87 -6.04 -8.30 4.19
N ALA A 88 -6.56 -9.44 4.65
CA ALA A 88 -7.81 -10.01 4.17
C ALA A 88 -9.01 -9.09 4.48
N ILE A 89 -9.16 -8.64 5.74
CA ILE A 89 -10.24 -7.72 6.11
C ILE A 89 -10.11 -6.40 5.35
N PHE A 90 -8.90 -5.88 5.20
CA PHE A 90 -8.63 -4.68 4.39
C PHE A 90 -9.18 -4.86 2.97
N ASN A 91 -8.79 -5.94 2.29
CA ASN A 91 -9.23 -6.22 0.92
C ASN A 91 -10.76 -6.37 0.83
N SER A 92 -11.38 -7.01 1.82
CA SER A 92 -12.84 -7.17 1.87
C SER A 92 -13.57 -5.85 2.06
N LEU A 93 -13.15 -5.01 3.01
CA LEU A 93 -13.76 -3.70 3.26
C LEU A 93 -13.52 -2.71 2.14
N TRP A 94 -12.33 -2.72 1.53
CA TRP A 94 -12.03 -1.91 0.36
C TRP A 94 -12.93 -2.29 -0.81
N THR A 95 -13.01 -3.59 -1.12
CA THR A 95 -13.90 -4.14 -2.15
C THR A 95 -15.34 -3.70 -1.97
N LEU A 96 -15.82 -3.76 -0.73
CA LEU A 96 -17.16 -3.34 -0.36
C LEU A 96 -17.37 -1.84 -0.55
N SER A 97 -16.39 -1.02 -0.16
CA SER A 97 -16.42 0.43 -0.40
C SER A 97 -16.46 0.76 -1.89
N VAL A 98 -15.64 0.06 -2.70
CA VAL A 98 -15.61 0.21 -4.16
C VAL A 98 -16.96 -0.17 -4.78
N SER A 99 -17.56 -1.28 -4.32
CA SER A 99 -18.84 -1.75 -4.85
C SER A 99 -20.01 -0.82 -4.51
N LEU A 100 -19.98 -0.13 -3.36
CA LEU A 100 -21.08 0.72 -2.90
C LEU A 100 -20.93 2.18 -3.33
N ASN A 101 -19.71 2.72 -3.34
CA ASN A 101 -19.44 4.14 -3.56
C ASN A 101 -18.55 4.42 -4.79
N GLY A 102 -18.14 3.37 -5.51
CA GLY A 102 -17.23 3.47 -6.65
C GLY A 102 -15.75 3.52 -6.26
N ALA A 103 -14.89 3.19 -7.24
CA ALA A 103 -13.45 3.09 -7.05
C ALA A 103 -12.77 4.42 -6.68
N ALA A 104 -13.27 5.54 -7.18
CA ALA A 104 -12.73 6.87 -6.91
C ALA A 104 -12.84 7.24 -5.42
N LEU A 105 -14.03 7.15 -4.84
CA LEU A 105 -14.25 7.47 -3.43
C LEU A 105 -13.57 6.47 -2.50
N ALA A 106 -13.69 5.17 -2.79
CA ALA A 106 -13.06 4.14 -1.96
C ALA A 106 -11.54 4.34 -1.84
N THR A 107 -10.90 4.73 -2.95
CA THR A 107 -9.47 5.03 -3.01
C THR A 107 -9.10 6.24 -2.13
N VAL A 108 -9.88 7.33 -2.18
CA VAL A 108 -9.65 8.50 -1.29
C VAL A 108 -9.78 8.13 0.18
N LEU A 109 -10.82 7.37 0.53
CA LEU A 109 -11.05 6.93 1.91
C LEU A 109 -9.93 6.03 2.41
N VAL A 110 -9.36 5.19 1.55
CA VAL A 110 -8.17 4.41 1.89
C VAL A 110 -6.95 5.31 2.08
N TYR A 111 -6.75 6.37 1.31
CA TYR A 111 -5.60 7.27 1.53
C TYR A 111 -5.66 8.06 2.83
N CYS A 112 -6.83 8.20 3.46
CA CYS A 112 -6.92 8.65 4.86
C CYS A 112 -6.09 7.77 5.81
N SER A 113 -5.70 6.56 5.39
CA SER A 113 -4.66 5.75 6.03
C SER A 113 -3.39 6.53 6.35
N THR A 114 -2.98 7.52 5.55
CA THR A 114 -1.79 8.33 5.83
C THR A 114 -1.88 9.08 7.15
N ALA A 115 -3.04 9.69 7.44
CA ALA A 115 -3.32 10.35 8.70
C ALA A 115 -3.35 9.33 9.85
N PHE A 116 -4.03 8.19 9.66
CA PHE A 116 -4.07 7.12 10.66
C PHE A 116 -2.69 6.52 10.92
N THR A 117 -1.85 6.37 9.90
CA THR A 117 -0.49 5.83 10.02
C THR A 117 0.40 6.79 10.77
N ALA A 118 0.28 8.10 10.54
CA ALA A 118 1.00 9.09 11.33
C ALA A 118 0.61 9.03 12.80
N LEU A 119 -0.70 8.96 13.10
CA LEU A 119 -1.21 8.88 14.47
C LEU A 119 -0.81 7.57 15.17
N LEU A 120 -1.04 6.43 14.53
CA LEU A 120 -0.70 5.11 15.07
C LEU A 120 0.83 4.93 15.15
N GLY A 121 1.58 5.44 14.17
CA GLY A 121 3.05 5.42 14.19
C GLY A 121 3.61 6.23 15.35
N TRP A 122 3.00 7.37 15.68
CA TRP A 122 3.35 8.12 16.89
C TRP A 122 3.02 7.36 18.18
N TRP A 123 1.86 6.71 18.23
CA TRP A 123 1.44 5.99 19.43
C TRP A 123 2.22 4.68 19.67
N PHE A 124 2.31 3.81 18.66
CA PHE A 124 2.89 2.47 18.80
C PHE A 124 4.39 2.42 18.51
N LEU A 125 4.85 3.13 17.47
CA LEU A 125 6.24 3.12 17.02
C LEU A 125 7.06 4.30 17.58
N LYS A 126 6.43 5.19 18.37
CA LYS A 126 7.03 6.41 18.92
C LYS A 126 7.66 7.29 17.84
N GLU A 127 7.08 7.28 16.63
CA GLU A 127 7.51 8.15 15.54
C GLU A 127 7.26 9.62 15.89
N GLN A 128 8.19 10.52 15.57
CA GLN A 128 7.99 11.94 15.82
C GLN A 128 7.04 12.55 14.78
N ILE A 129 5.98 13.21 15.25
CA ILE A 129 5.10 14.04 14.41
C ILE A 129 5.57 15.48 14.52
N HIS A 130 6.01 16.03 13.40
CA HIS A 130 6.34 17.45 13.28
C HIS A 130 5.20 18.15 12.52
N TRP A 131 5.07 19.47 12.71
CA TRP A 131 4.08 20.28 11.99
C TRP A 131 4.19 20.09 10.46
N SER A 132 5.40 19.89 9.94
CA SER A 132 5.64 19.65 8.52
C SER A 132 5.02 18.35 8.02
N LYS A 133 4.98 17.30 8.86
CA LYS A 133 4.29 16.04 8.55
C LYS A 133 2.78 16.24 8.47
N ILE A 134 2.21 17.05 9.36
CA ILE A 134 0.78 17.38 9.34
C ILE A 134 0.43 18.14 8.05
N VAL A 135 1.22 19.17 7.70
CA VAL A 135 1.04 19.94 6.46
C VAL A 135 1.15 19.05 5.23
N ALA A 136 2.15 18.15 5.19
CA ALA A 136 2.32 17.20 4.09
C ALA A 136 1.11 16.26 3.96
N ILE A 137 0.58 15.73 5.06
CA ILE A 137 -0.61 14.86 5.05
C ILE A 137 -1.81 15.63 4.50
N VAL A 138 -2.05 16.85 4.96
CA VAL A 138 -3.18 17.68 4.50
C VAL A 138 -3.07 17.98 3.00
N LEU A 139 -1.88 18.36 2.52
CA LEU A 139 -1.63 18.59 1.10
C LEU A 139 -1.84 17.30 0.28
N SER A 140 -1.24 16.20 0.70
CA SER A 140 -1.35 14.90 0.00
C SER A 140 -2.79 14.38 -0.07
N LEU A 141 -3.53 14.46 1.03
CA LEU A 141 -4.94 14.07 1.07
C LEU A 141 -5.81 15.01 0.22
N GLY A 142 -5.60 16.32 0.34
CA GLY A 142 -6.32 17.32 -0.46
C GLY A 142 -6.11 17.11 -1.96
N GLY A 143 -4.86 16.90 -2.39
CA GLY A 143 -4.54 16.57 -3.77
C GLY A 143 -5.20 15.27 -4.23
N CYS A 144 -5.18 14.22 -3.41
CA CYS A 144 -5.86 12.94 -3.71
C CYS A 144 -7.38 13.11 -3.90
N VAL A 145 -8.05 13.91 -3.07
CA VAL A 145 -9.49 14.23 -3.20
C VAL A 145 -9.78 14.92 -4.54
N ILE A 146 -8.88 15.83 -4.96
CA ILE A 146 -9.01 16.54 -6.23
C ILE A 146 -8.79 15.60 -7.42
N VAL A 147 -7.72 14.78 -7.41
CA VAL A 147 -7.38 13.85 -8.51
C VAL A 147 -8.46 12.80 -8.74
N SER A 148 -9.00 12.26 -7.64
CA SER A 148 -10.02 11.21 -7.70
C SER A 148 -11.40 11.70 -8.16
N GLY A 149 -11.66 13.02 -8.21
CA GLY A 149 -13.00 13.53 -8.53
C GLY A 149 -14.01 13.43 -7.38
N ALA A 150 -13.54 13.12 -6.16
CA ALA A 150 -14.35 12.92 -4.97
C ALA A 150 -15.06 14.18 -4.44
N TYR A 151 -14.88 15.33 -5.10
CA TYR A 151 -15.56 16.59 -4.78
C TYR A 151 -16.95 16.71 -5.44
N SER A 152 -17.27 15.87 -6.43
CA SER A 152 -18.55 15.94 -7.12
C SER A 152 -19.68 15.34 -6.27
N SER A 153 -20.81 16.06 -6.13
CA SER A 153 -21.98 15.60 -5.38
C SER A 153 -22.61 14.32 -5.97
N ALA A 154 -22.36 14.01 -7.24
CA ALA A 154 -22.74 12.75 -7.87
C ALA A 154 -21.91 11.54 -7.39
N ALA A 155 -20.67 11.75 -6.95
CA ALA A 155 -19.87 10.69 -6.31
C ALA A 155 -20.47 10.30 -4.96
N TRP A 156 -21.03 11.28 -4.24
CA TRP A 156 -21.67 11.09 -2.93
C TRP A 156 -23.13 10.64 -3.05
N GLN A 157 -23.46 9.71 -3.94
CA GLN A 157 -24.73 8.98 -3.88
C GLN A 157 -24.67 8.04 -2.65
N ILE A 158 -25.03 8.59 -1.48
CA ILE A 158 -24.55 8.16 -0.16
C ILE A 158 -25.03 6.75 0.22
N ASN A 159 -24.11 5.77 0.22
CA ASN A 159 -24.23 4.59 1.07
C ASN A 159 -23.28 4.74 2.27
N MET A 160 -23.83 5.11 3.43
CA MET A 160 -23.05 5.32 4.66
C MET A 160 -22.17 4.11 4.99
N THR A 161 -22.68 2.91 4.73
CA THR A 161 -21.97 1.66 4.98
C THR A 161 -20.71 1.52 4.14
N GLY A 162 -20.73 1.98 2.88
CA GLY A 162 -19.55 2.01 2.02
C GLY A 162 -18.50 3.03 2.49
N ILE A 163 -18.93 4.14 3.09
CA ILE A 163 -18.02 5.16 3.64
C ILE A 163 -17.34 4.61 4.88
N PHE A 164 -18.10 4.04 5.81
CA PHE A 164 -17.55 3.36 6.98
C PHE A 164 -16.59 2.24 6.60
N ALA A 165 -16.94 1.42 5.61
CA ALA A 165 -16.05 0.38 5.09
C ALA A 165 -14.75 0.97 4.51
N GLY A 166 -14.82 2.07 3.76
CA GLY A 166 -13.63 2.74 3.21
C GLY A 166 -12.72 3.34 4.27
N ILE A 167 -13.28 3.99 5.30
CA ILE A 167 -12.50 4.55 6.42
C ILE A 167 -11.85 3.42 7.23
N LEU A 168 -12.58 2.35 7.51
CA LEU A 168 -12.04 1.18 8.19
C LEU A 168 -10.98 0.47 7.35
N ALA A 169 -11.13 0.42 6.03
CA ALA A 169 -10.08 -0.06 5.13
C ALA A 169 -8.82 0.84 5.23
N GLY A 170 -8.98 2.17 5.27
CA GLY A 170 -7.87 3.09 5.52
C GLY A 170 -7.18 2.83 6.87
N LEU A 171 -7.95 2.57 7.93
CA LEU A 171 -7.39 2.22 9.24
C LEU A 171 -6.61 0.88 9.19
N LEU A 172 -7.17 -0.15 8.54
CA LEU A 172 -6.48 -1.43 8.38
C LEU A 172 -5.24 -1.32 7.50
N TYR A 173 -5.24 -0.44 6.50
CA TYR A 173 -4.05 -0.17 5.70
C TYR A 173 -2.95 0.52 6.51
N ALA A 174 -3.34 1.40 7.45
CA ALA A 174 -2.40 1.97 8.41
C ALA A 174 -1.83 0.90 9.35
N ILE A 175 -2.68 0.00 9.87
CA ILE A 175 -2.24 -1.14 10.69
C ILE A 175 -1.31 -2.06 9.87
N TYR A 176 -1.64 -2.35 8.61
CA TYR A 176 -0.79 -3.13 7.70
C TYR A 176 0.60 -2.49 7.56
N SER A 177 0.67 -1.17 7.39
CA SER A 177 1.94 -0.42 7.33
C SER A 177 2.76 -0.55 8.61
N LEU A 178 2.11 -0.38 9.76
CA LEU A 178 2.74 -0.55 11.07
C LEU A 178 3.25 -1.98 11.29
N MET A 179 2.45 -2.98 10.90
CA MET A 179 2.87 -4.38 10.96
C MET A 179 4.02 -4.65 10.00
N GLY A 180 4.02 -4.10 8.78
CA GLY A 180 5.15 -4.20 7.86
C GLY A 180 6.43 -3.60 8.44
N ARG A 181 6.31 -2.46 9.14
CA ARG A 181 7.42 -1.86 9.88
C ARG A 181 7.91 -2.74 11.03
N ALA A 182 7.00 -3.25 11.86
CA ALA A 182 7.31 -4.17 12.95
C ALA A 182 7.94 -5.49 12.45
N ALA A 183 7.52 -5.98 11.28
CA ALA A 183 8.12 -7.13 10.62
C ALA A 183 9.59 -6.86 10.27
N SER A 184 9.88 -5.68 9.72
CA SER A 184 11.25 -5.27 9.44
C SER A 184 12.09 -5.13 10.70
N GLU A 185 11.53 -4.61 11.80
CA GLU A 185 12.24 -4.47 13.08
C GLU A 185 12.54 -5.83 13.73
N ARG A 186 11.68 -6.83 13.50
CA ARG A 186 11.93 -8.25 13.85
C ARG A 186 12.98 -8.92 12.96
N SER A 187 13.60 -8.19 12.04
CA SER A 187 14.56 -8.70 11.06
C SER A 187 13.96 -9.78 10.13
N LEU A 188 12.65 -9.73 9.90
CA LEU A 188 12.02 -10.56 8.87
C LEU A 188 12.37 -10.01 7.50
N ASN A 189 12.68 -10.90 6.57
CA ASN A 189 12.91 -10.50 5.19
C ASN A 189 11.58 -9.98 4.58
N PRO A 190 11.58 -8.86 3.84
CA PRO A 190 10.38 -8.35 3.18
C PRO A 190 9.69 -9.37 2.27
N ALA A 191 10.45 -10.21 1.55
CA ALA A 191 9.88 -11.23 0.67
C ALA A 191 9.21 -12.37 1.45
N THR A 192 9.79 -12.78 2.58
CA THR A 192 9.16 -13.75 3.50
C THR A 192 7.86 -13.18 4.07
N SER A 193 7.91 -11.95 4.58
CA SER A 193 6.74 -11.30 5.18
C SER A 193 5.63 -11.16 4.15
N LEU A 194 5.97 -10.73 2.92
CA LEU A 194 5.03 -10.62 1.81
C LEU A 194 4.39 -11.97 1.48
N PHE A 195 5.19 -13.02 1.26
CA PHE A 195 4.71 -14.36 0.93
C PHE A 195 3.72 -14.90 1.97
N TYR A 196 4.11 -14.90 3.25
CA TYR A 196 3.23 -15.42 4.30
C TYR A 196 1.98 -14.56 4.50
N THR A 197 2.11 -13.24 4.40
CA THR A 197 0.96 -12.33 4.56
C THR A 197 -0.07 -12.58 3.45
N PHE A 198 0.35 -12.70 2.19
CA PHE A 198 -0.55 -13.03 1.09
C PHE A 198 -1.08 -14.47 1.14
N ALA A 199 -0.28 -15.44 1.60
CA ALA A 199 -0.73 -16.82 1.76
C ALA A 199 -1.82 -16.95 2.85
N TYR A 200 -1.62 -16.32 4.01
CA TYR A 200 -2.65 -16.29 5.07
C TYR A 200 -3.85 -15.43 4.67
N ALA A 201 -3.64 -14.30 3.98
CA ALA A 201 -4.74 -13.49 3.46
C ALA A 201 -5.59 -14.27 2.45
N THR A 202 -4.97 -15.05 1.57
CA THR A 202 -5.67 -15.98 0.66
C THR A 202 -6.57 -16.95 1.43
N PHE A 203 -6.04 -17.56 2.50
CA PHE A 203 -6.81 -18.48 3.34
C PHE A 203 -8.00 -17.78 4.02
N PHE A 204 -7.81 -16.59 4.60
CA PHE A 204 -8.90 -15.84 5.22
C PHE A 204 -9.91 -15.32 4.20
N LEU A 205 -9.47 -14.84 3.04
CA LEU A 205 -10.37 -14.43 1.96
C LEU A 205 -11.18 -15.60 1.42
N PHE A 206 -10.59 -16.80 1.32
CA PHE A 206 -11.34 -18.01 1.02
C PHE A 206 -12.46 -18.22 2.04
N LEU A 207 -12.15 -18.22 3.33
CA LEU A 207 -13.15 -18.36 4.39
C LEU A 207 -14.24 -17.29 4.32
N ILE A 208 -13.87 -16.02 4.09
CA ILE A 208 -14.81 -14.90 3.99
C ILE A 208 -15.73 -15.07 2.77
N ASN A 209 -15.22 -15.54 1.64
CA ASN A 209 -16.03 -15.79 0.45
C ASN A 209 -17.06 -16.92 0.66
N LEU A 210 -16.76 -17.89 1.54
CA LEU A 210 -17.65 -19.02 1.85
C LEU A 210 -18.82 -18.64 2.79
N ILE A 211 -18.79 -17.47 3.45
CA ILE A 211 -19.85 -17.06 4.37
C ILE A 211 -21.07 -16.59 3.56
N PRO A 212 -22.25 -17.25 3.69
CA PRO A 212 -23.45 -16.85 2.97
C PRO A 212 -24.10 -15.61 3.62
N GLY A 213 -24.45 -14.61 2.80
CA GLY A 213 -25.16 -13.40 3.24
C GLY A 213 -24.28 -12.14 3.31
N SER A 214 -24.91 -10.99 3.06
CA SER A 214 -24.25 -9.70 2.79
C SER A 214 -23.73 -9.00 4.04
N PHE A 215 -22.47 -9.22 4.42
CA PHE A 215 -21.47 -8.16 4.71
C PHE A 215 -20.13 -8.81 5.15
N PRO A 216 -19.07 -8.79 4.32
CA PRO A 216 -18.97 -8.31 2.94
C PRO A 216 -19.67 -9.27 1.96
N PRO A 217 -20.02 -8.84 0.73
CA PRO A 217 -20.75 -9.67 -0.22
C PRO A 217 -19.87 -10.83 -0.72
N GLY A 218 -19.94 -11.97 -0.03
CA GLY A 218 -19.52 -13.26 -0.56
C GLY A 218 -20.51 -13.69 -1.64
N LYS A 219 -20.09 -13.63 -2.91
CA LYS A 219 -20.88 -14.11 -4.06
C LYS A 219 -20.50 -15.53 -4.49
N ALA A 220 -19.46 -16.11 -3.90
CA ALA A 220 -18.94 -17.40 -4.32
C ALA A 220 -19.41 -18.52 -3.38
N MET A 221 -20.65 -18.97 -3.60
CA MET A 221 -21.26 -20.06 -2.82
C MET A 221 -20.92 -21.43 -3.42
N GLU A 222 -20.60 -21.48 -4.72
CA GLU A 222 -20.15 -22.68 -5.41
C GLU A 222 -18.71 -22.53 -5.92
N LEU A 223 -18.00 -23.66 -6.11
CA LEU A 223 -16.64 -23.66 -6.68
C LEU A 223 -16.61 -23.03 -8.10
N ASN A 224 -17.74 -23.07 -8.82
CA ASN A 224 -17.91 -22.43 -10.11
C ASN A 224 -17.92 -20.89 -10.04
N ASP A 225 -18.37 -20.31 -8.93
CA ASP A 225 -18.35 -18.85 -8.74
C ASP A 225 -16.94 -18.34 -8.49
N PHE A 226 -16.08 -19.16 -7.87
CA PHE A 226 -14.64 -18.88 -7.79
C PHE A 226 -14.01 -18.91 -9.17
N LEU A 227 -14.43 -19.81 -10.05
CA LEU A 227 -14.00 -19.89 -11.44
C LEU A 227 -14.84 -18.98 -12.36
N TRP A 228 -15.14 -17.75 -11.92
CA TRP A 228 -15.98 -16.79 -12.66
C TRP A 228 -15.54 -16.60 -14.12
N LEU A 229 -14.23 -16.57 -14.37
CA LEU A 229 -13.69 -16.42 -15.72
C LEU A 229 -13.89 -17.66 -16.60
N GLN A 230 -14.23 -18.83 -16.02
CA GLN A 230 -14.44 -20.09 -16.72
C GLN A 230 -13.34 -20.35 -17.77
N THR A 231 -13.70 -20.36 -19.06
CA THR A 231 -12.81 -20.60 -20.21
C THR A 231 -12.12 -19.34 -20.76
N ALA A 232 -12.29 -18.17 -20.14
CA ALA A 232 -11.65 -16.92 -20.54
C ALA A 232 -10.16 -16.87 -20.11
N TRP A 233 -9.33 -17.70 -20.75
CA TRP A 233 -7.88 -17.79 -20.48
C TRP A 233 -7.15 -16.44 -20.56
N ALA A 234 -7.61 -15.53 -21.42
CA ALA A 234 -7.06 -14.18 -21.52
C ALA A 234 -7.24 -13.39 -20.21
N GLY A 235 -8.40 -13.48 -19.56
CA GLY A 235 -8.64 -12.80 -18.28
C GLY A 235 -7.83 -13.43 -17.15
N TRP A 236 -7.64 -14.75 -17.15
CA TRP A 236 -6.75 -15.44 -16.21
C TRP A 236 -5.29 -14.99 -16.38
N GLY A 237 -4.82 -14.85 -17.62
CA GLY A 237 -3.50 -14.32 -17.92
C GLY A 237 -3.31 -12.89 -17.42
N ILE A 238 -4.31 -12.01 -17.63
CA ILE A 238 -4.27 -10.63 -17.14
C ILE A 238 -4.28 -10.58 -15.61
N LEU A 239 -5.09 -11.41 -14.95
CA LEU A 239 -5.15 -11.52 -13.50
C LEU A 239 -3.83 -12.05 -12.90
N PHE A 240 -3.19 -13.00 -13.57
CA PHE A 240 -1.85 -13.46 -13.20
C PHE A 240 -0.80 -12.37 -13.39
N LEU A 241 -0.82 -11.64 -14.51
CA LEU A 241 0.09 -10.52 -14.76
C LEU A 241 -0.08 -9.41 -13.71
N LEU A 242 -1.33 -9.08 -13.35
CA LEU A 242 -1.68 -8.14 -12.28
C LEU A 242 -1.11 -8.58 -10.93
N ALA A 243 -1.20 -9.87 -10.60
CA ALA A 243 -0.66 -10.39 -9.36
C ALA A 243 0.89 -10.41 -9.37
N ALA A 244 1.48 -10.99 -10.42
CA ALA A 244 2.91 -11.25 -10.49
C ALA A 244 3.77 -10.00 -10.70
N ILE A 245 3.25 -8.97 -11.38
CA ILE A 245 4.00 -7.75 -11.67
C ILE A 245 3.62 -6.66 -10.66
N PRO A 246 2.50 -5.93 -10.79
CA PRO A 246 2.31 -4.74 -9.98
C PRO A 246 1.95 -5.04 -8.53
N THR A 247 1.33 -6.20 -8.22
CA THR A 247 1.03 -6.54 -6.81
C THR A 247 2.29 -7.02 -6.08
N VAL A 248 3.02 -8.00 -6.62
CA VAL A 248 4.30 -8.45 -6.03
C VAL A 248 5.32 -7.33 -5.98
N ALA A 249 5.54 -6.60 -7.07
CA ALA A 249 6.50 -5.50 -7.11
C ALA A 249 6.04 -4.33 -6.22
N GLY A 250 4.77 -3.93 -6.32
CA GLY A 250 4.20 -2.83 -5.55
C GLY A 250 4.30 -3.06 -4.04
N PHE A 251 3.69 -4.14 -3.53
CA PHE A 251 3.75 -4.45 -2.10
C PHE A 251 5.14 -4.91 -1.66
N GLY A 252 5.92 -5.55 -2.53
CA GLY A 252 7.30 -5.94 -2.24
C GLY A 252 8.19 -4.72 -2.02
N PHE A 253 8.21 -3.77 -2.96
CA PHE A 253 8.95 -2.52 -2.81
C PHE A 253 8.42 -1.67 -1.67
N TYR A 254 7.11 -1.71 -1.39
CA TYR A 254 6.54 -1.05 -0.22
C TYR A 254 7.11 -1.62 1.10
N ASN A 255 7.07 -2.94 1.27
CA ASN A 255 7.62 -3.60 2.47
C ASN A 255 9.13 -3.38 2.59
N VAL A 256 9.85 -3.37 1.47
CA VAL A 256 11.27 -2.98 1.45
C VAL A 256 11.43 -1.53 1.90
N SER A 257 10.59 -0.60 1.43
CA SER A 257 10.66 0.82 1.84
C SER A 257 10.44 1.00 3.34
N LEU A 258 9.56 0.21 3.96
CA LEU A 258 9.31 0.21 5.41
C LEU A 258 10.52 -0.22 6.23
N SER A 259 11.50 -0.92 5.64
CA SER A 259 12.78 -1.22 6.31
C SER A 259 13.71 -0.01 6.40
N PHE A 260 13.53 0.98 5.52
CA PHE A 260 14.37 2.18 5.45
C PHE A 260 13.66 3.43 6.00
N LEU A 261 12.33 3.48 5.90
CA LEU A 261 11.52 4.65 6.23
C LEU A 261 10.53 4.37 7.37
N PRO A 262 10.17 5.41 8.14
CA PRO A 262 9.01 5.35 9.02
C PRO A 262 7.73 5.02 8.24
N SER A 263 6.80 4.32 8.90
CA SER A 263 5.53 3.89 8.31
C SER A 263 4.74 5.07 7.74
N SER A 264 4.70 6.18 8.49
CA SER A 264 4.02 7.41 8.10
C SER A 264 4.59 8.06 6.82
N VAL A 265 5.90 7.97 6.60
CA VAL A 265 6.57 8.53 5.42
C VAL A 265 6.31 7.65 4.21
N ALA A 266 6.44 6.33 4.34
CA ALA A 266 6.17 5.39 3.27
C ALA A 266 4.72 5.48 2.78
N ASN A 267 3.76 5.56 3.71
CA ASN A 267 2.35 5.77 3.37
C ASN A 267 2.07 7.13 2.75
N LEU A 268 2.76 8.18 3.18
CA LEU A 268 2.61 9.49 2.55
C LEU A 268 3.08 9.47 1.09
N ILE A 269 4.18 8.77 0.77
CA ILE A 269 4.65 8.63 -0.62
C ILE A 269 3.65 7.85 -1.48
N LEU A 270 2.96 6.85 -0.92
CA LEU A 270 1.92 6.10 -1.63
C LEU A 270 0.74 6.96 -2.07
N THR A 271 0.50 8.12 -1.46
CA THR A 271 -0.53 9.05 -1.95
C THR A 271 -0.25 9.59 -3.36
N LEU A 272 0.94 9.36 -3.91
CA LEU A 272 1.25 9.63 -5.32
C LEU A 272 0.59 8.64 -6.28
N GLU A 273 0.10 7.49 -5.80
CA GLU A 273 -0.49 6.46 -6.64
C GLU A 273 -1.65 6.98 -7.50
N PRO A 274 -2.66 7.75 -7.00
CA PRO A 274 -3.69 8.35 -7.83
C PRO A 274 -3.15 9.27 -8.93
N ALA A 275 -2.09 10.03 -8.64
CA ALA A 275 -1.44 10.89 -9.62
C ALA A 275 -0.77 10.06 -10.72
N PHE A 276 -0.08 8.97 -10.36
CA PHE A 276 0.48 8.04 -11.33
C PHE A 276 -0.60 7.27 -12.11
N THR A 277 -1.72 6.91 -11.48
CA THR A 277 -2.84 6.26 -12.16
C THR A 277 -3.44 7.19 -13.21
N ALA A 278 -3.68 8.46 -12.86
CA ALA A 278 -4.21 9.45 -13.81
C ALA A 278 -3.24 9.71 -14.97
N LEU A 279 -1.94 9.82 -14.69
CA LEU A 279 -0.90 9.96 -15.72
C LEU A 279 -0.83 8.73 -16.64
N THR A 280 -0.87 7.53 -16.07
CA THR A 280 -0.79 6.28 -16.83
C THR A 280 -2.05 6.07 -17.66
N ALA A 281 -3.22 6.43 -17.13
CA ALA A 281 -4.48 6.41 -17.87
C ALA A 281 -4.47 7.39 -19.05
N PHE A 282 -3.93 8.59 -18.89
CA PHE A 282 -3.74 9.53 -20.00
C PHE A 282 -2.85 8.94 -21.11
N ILE A 283 -1.71 8.35 -20.74
CA ILE A 283 -0.73 7.82 -21.71
C ILE A 283 -1.25 6.56 -22.41
N LEU A 284 -1.82 5.60 -21.67
CA LEU A 284 -2.17 4.28 -22.18
C LEU A 284 -3.60 4.20 -22.74
N LEU A 285 -4.56 4.89 -22.10
CA LEU A 285 -5.98 4.82 -22.47
C LEU A 285 -6.40 6.01 -23.34
N GLY A 286 -5.54 7.02 -23.51
CA GLY A 286 -5.87 8.26 -24.22
C GLY A 286 -6.98 9.07 -23.52
N GLU A 287 -7.25 8.79 -22.24
CA GLU A 287 -8.23 9.53 -21.45
C GLU A 287 -7.78 10.99 -21.29
N ARG A 288 -8.70 11.95 -21.23
CA ARG A 288 -8.34 13.37 -21.08
C ARG A 288 -7.80 13.62 -19.68
N PHE A 289 -6.53 14.02 -19.58
CA PHE A 289 -5.95 14.47 -18.32
C PHE A 289 -6.45 15.88 -18.02
N THR A 290 -7.47 15.96 -17.18
CA THR A 290 -8.15 17.23 -16.90
C THR A 290 -7.23 18.18 -16.12
N LEU A 291 -7.44 19.48 -16.28
CA LEU A 291 -6.69 20.48 -15.52
C LEU A 291 -6.85 20.28 -13.99
N ILE A 292 -8.01 19.78 -13.56
CA ILE A 292 -8.29 19.43 -12.17
C ILE A 292 -7.40 18.28 -11.70
N GLN A 293 -7.29 17.20 -12.47
CA GLN A 293 -6.39 16.08 -12.14
C GLN A 293 -4.91 16.51 -12.14
N ILE A 294 -4.50 17.41 -13.02
CA ILE A 294 -3.15 17.98 -13.03
C ILE A 294 -2.90 18.75 -11.73
N THR A 295 -3.78 19.67 -11.37
CA THR A 295 -3.63 20.48 -10.15
C THR A 295 -3.62 19.61 -8.89
N GLY A 296 -4.53 18.64 -8.78
CA GLY A 296 -4.54 17.69 -7.67
C GLY A 296 -3.24 16.88 -7.58
N SER A 297 -2.72 16.42 -8.72
CA SER A 297 -1.46 15.64 -8.78
C SER A 297 -0.27 16.47 -8.33
N LEU A 298 -0.21 17.74 -8.75
CA LEU A 298 0.83 18.68 -8.33
C LEU A 298 0.76 18.99 -6.84
N ILE A 299 -0.45 19.15 -6.28
CA ILE A 299 -0.65 19.36 -4.84
C ILE A 299 -0.16 18.14 -4.05
N THR A 300 -0.51 16.93 -4.48
CA THR A 300 -0.05 15.71 -3.80
C THR A 300 1.47 15.58 -3.87
N LEU A 301 2.07 15.83 -5.03
CA LEU A 301 3.51 15.81 -5.21
C LEU A 301 4.21 16.86 -4.34
N ALA A 302 3.64 18.07 -4.26
CA ALA A 302 4.16 19.13 -3.40
C ALA A 302 4.17 18.72 -1.93
N GLY A 303 3.13 18.02 -1.45
CA GLY A 303 3.09 17.46 -0.09
C GLY A 303 4.26 16.49 0.20
N VAL A 304 4.51 15.56 -0.72
CA VAL A 304 5.62 14.58 -0.59
C VAL A 304 6.99 15.26 -0.67
N VAL A 305 7.18 16.17 -1.63
CA VAL A 305 8.44 16.90 -1.80
C VAL A 305 8.72 17.79 -0.60
N PHE A 306 7.70 18.50 -0.09
CA PHE A 306 7.80 19.34 1.09
C PHE A 306 8.28 18.53 2.31
N LEU A 307 7.67 17.37 2.56
CA LEU A 307 8.11 16.50 3.66
C LEU A 307 9.57 16.07 3.48
N ARG A 308 9.95 15.63 2.28
CA ARG A 308 11.31 15.17 1.98
C ARG A 308 12.36 16.27 2.19
N VAL A 309 12.07 17.48 1.71
CA VAL A 309 12.97 18.63 1.86
C VAL A 309 13.12 18.98 3.34
N TYR A 310 12.02 19.03 4.08
CA TYR A 310 12.04 19.35 5.50
C TYR A 310 12.81 18.30 6.33
N GLU A 311 12.60 17.00 6.07
CA GLU A 311 13.37 15.94 6.72
C GLU A 311 14.87 16.07 6.43
N ASN A 312 15.25 16.40 5.20
CA ASN A 312 16.65 16.59 4.83
C ASN A 312 17.26 17.82 5.54
N ILE A 313 16.48 18.89 5.73
CA ILE A 313 16.88 20.07 6.52
C ILE A 313 17.04 19.73 8.01
N LEU A 314 16.11 18.97 8.60
CA LEU A 314 16.23 18.52 9.99
C LEU A 314 17.47 17.64 10.20
N LEU A 315 17.72 16.73 9.27
CA LEU A 315 18.94 15.91 9.28
C LEU A 315 20.18 16.81 9.18
N ALA A 316 20.20 17.81 8.31
CA ALA A 316 21.31 18.76 8.22
C ALA A 316 21.51 19.57 9.52
N ARG A 317 20.43 20.00 10.18
CA ARG A 317 20.50 20.73 11.46
C ARG A 317 21.03 19.86 12.61
N SER A 318 20.58 18.61 12.71
CA SER A 318 21.08 17.64 13.71
C SER A 318 22.57 17.35 13.58
N VAL A 319 23.12 17.46 12.37
CA VAL A 319 24.56 17.32 12.08
C VAL A 319 25.36 18.53 12.57
N GLN A 320 24.74 19.71 12.65
CA GLN A 320 25.37 20.96 13.04
C GLN A 320 25.34 21.20 14.55
N THR A 321 24.36 20.63 15.26
CA THR A 321 24.17 20.77 16.72
C THR A 321 24.95 19.76 17.57
N ASP A 322 25.75 18.87 16.98
CA ASP A 322 26.63 17.95 17.72
C ASP A 322 28.13 18.21 17.44
N PRO A 323 28.71 19.33 17.94
CA PRO A 323 30.15 19.57 17.85
C PRO A 323 30.96 18.78 18.89
N LEU A 324 30.33 18.20 19.92
CA LEU A 324 31.03 17.64 21.09
C LEU A 324 31.59 16.23 20.86
N GLU A 325 31.05 15.43 19.94
CA GLU A 325 31.70 14.17 19.54
C GLU A 325 33.01 14.41 18.75
N THR A 326 33.17 15.57 18.10
CA THR A 326 34.39 15.87 17.33
C THR A 326 35.61 16.15 18.20
N VAL A 327 35.42 16.56 19.46
CA VAL A 327 36.52 16.92 20.38
C VAL A 327 36.97 15.73 21.25
N ALA A 328 36.10 14.74 21.48
CA ALA A 328 36.44 13.56 22.27
C ALA A 328 37.45 12.63 21.58
N TYR A 329 37.49 12.59 20.25
CA TYR A 329 38.45 11.76 19.50
C TYR A 329 39.80 12.42 19.24
N THR A 330 39.99 13.70 19.58
CA THR A 330 41.29 14.39 19.44
C THR A 330 42.07 14.46 20.76
N LYS A 331 41.51 13.97 21.88
CA LYS A 331 42.13 14.08 23.21
C LYS A 331 42.46 12.75 23.90
N THR A 332 42.26 11.61 23.25
CA THR A 332 42.73 10.32 23.78
C THR A 332 43.55 9.57 22.75
N GLY A 333 44.87 9.71 22.87
CA GLY A 333 45.87 8.69 22.53
C GLY A 333 46.22 8.53 21.07
#